data_AF-A0A0G9JXY8-F1
#
_entry.id   AF-A0A0G9JXY8-F1
#
_cell.length_a   1.000
_cell.length_b   1.000
_cell.length_c   1.000
_cell.angle_alpha   90.00
_cell.angle_beta   90.00
_cell.angle_gamma   90.00
#
_symmetry.space_group_name_H-M   'P 1'
#
loop_
_entity.id
_entity.type
_entity.pdbx_description
1 polymer ?
#
loop_
_entity_poly.entity_id
_entity_poly.type
_entity_poly.pdbx_seq_one_letter_code
_entity_poly.pdbx_strand_id
1 'polypeptide(L)'
;MMKILTIGLLSIFILSGCSSKQETEVSSLKKVSPQEKIVKIDSLYEKERKEFLVETMYSSKIPVKTPDKILRVLVMPYVDEDMNLQTENFHFIKVDDGRWILGEYLNGQDKSNPKSLTPLK
;
A
#
# COMPACT_ATOMS: atom_id res chain seq x y z
N MET A 1 48.67 -7.22 -19.29
CA MET A 1 49.24 -6.28 -18.32
C MET A 1 48.09 -5.69 -17.52
N MET A 2 48.11 -5.93 -16.22
CA MET A 2 47.03 -5.80 -15.26
C MET A 2 46.92 -4.37 -14.74
N LYS A 3 45.69 -3.90 -14.44
CA LYS A 3 45.36 -3.08 -13.26
C LYS A 3 43.84 -2.94 -13.14
N ILE A 4 43.25 -3.90 -12.46
CA ILE A 4 41.92 -3.81 -11.84
C ILE A 4 42.13 -3.05 -10.54
N LEU A 5 41.44 -1.93 -10.36
CA LEU A 5 41.46 -1.15 -9.12
C LEU A 5 40.38 -1.71 -8.20
N THR A 6 40.81 -2.51 -7.22
CA THR A 6 40.05 -2.88 -6.04
C THR A 6 40.19 -1.81 -4.95
N ILE A 7 39.33 -1.90 -3.92
CA ILE A 7 39.31 -1.19 -2.62
C ILE A 7 38.23 -0.07 -2.58
N GLY A 8 37.22 -0.09 -1.69
CA GLY A 8 37.21 -0.67 -0.35
C GLY A 8 35.84 -1.16 0.12
N LEU A 9 35.89 -2.34 0.75
CA LEU A 9 35.00 -2.75 1.83
C LEU A 9 34.98 -1.68 2.93
N LEU A 10 33.78 -1.27 3.34
CA LEU A 10 33.55 -0.86 4.73
C LEU A 10 32.14 -1.30 5.17
N SER A 11 31.95 -2.62 5.19
CA SER A 11 30.88 -3.27 5.96
C SER A 11 31.42 -3.54 7.37
N ILE A 12 31.19 -2.61 8.30
CA ILE A 12 31.40 -2.83 9.74
C ILE A 12 30.36 -2.01 10.49
N PHE A 13 29.27 -2.65 10.90
CA PHE A 13 28.62 -2.44 12.21
C PHE A 13 27.73 -3.65 12.48
N ILE A 14 28.39 -4.77 12.81
CA ILE A 14 27.75 -5.91 13.46
C ILE A 14 27.59 -5.49 14.93
N LEU A 15 26.35 -5.24 15.35
CA LEU A 15 26.00 -5.09 16.76
C LEU A 15 26.13 -6.47 17.43
N SER A 16 27.33 -6.77 17.91
CA SER A 16 27.65 -7.89 18.79
C SER A 16 27.00 -7.64 20.16
N GLY A 17 25.78 -8.14 20.34
CA GLY A 17 25.05 -8.13 21.60
C GLY A 17 24.75 -9.54 22.10
N CYS A 18 25.76 -10.38 22.32
CA CYS A 18 25.60 -11.64 23.07
C CYS A 18 26.08 -11.43 24.51
N SER A 19 25.15 -11.25 25.44
CA SER A 19 25.43 -11.31 26.89
C SER A 19 25.10 -12.71 27.40
N SER A 20 26.07 -13.63 27.41
CA SER A 20 25.93 -14.90 28.14
C SER A 20 26.24 -14.66 29.62
N LYS A 21 25.22 -14.76 30.48
CA LYS A 21 25.44 -14.88 31.93
C LYS A 21 25.64 -16.37 32.23
N GLN A 22 26.80 -16.71 32.79
CA GLN A 22 27.14 -18.05 33.25
C GLN A 22 26.21 -18.50 34.38
N GLU A 23 25.76 -19.74 34.26
CA GLU A 23 25.13 -20.52 35.32
C GLU A 23 26.17 -20.90 36.37
N THR A 24 25.98 -20.45 37.60
CA THR A 24 26.47 -21.17 38.78
C THR A 24 25.33 -22.03 39.31
N GLU A 25 25.52 -23.34 39.16
CA GLU A 25 24.76 -24.41 39.81
C GLU A 25 24.82 -24.22 41.33
N VAL A 26 23.68 -23.91 41.94
CA VAL A 26 23.43 -24.25 43.34
C VAL A 26 22.01 -24.76 43.43
N SER A 27 21.91 -26.06 43.67
CA SER A 27 20.71 -26.82 43.96
C SER A 27 19.96 -26.20 45.14
N SER A 28 18.84 -25.53 44.84
CA SER A 28 17.77 -25.34 45.82
C SER A 28 16.43 -25.42 45.11
N LEU A 29 15.56 -26.26 45.65
CA LEU A 29 14.24 -26.59 45.11
C LEU A 29 13.43 -25.30 44.93
N LYS A 30 13.24 -24.88 43.68
CA LYS A 30 12.38 -23.74 43.36
C LYS A 30 10.93 -24.17 43.53
N LYS A 31 10.30 -23.75 44.63
CA LYS A 31 8.87 -23.88 44.89
C LYS A 31 8.10 -23.35 43.67
N VAL A 32 7.42 -24.24 42.95
CA VAL A 32 6.47 -23.84 41.91
C VAL A 32 5.32 -23.14 42.63
N SER A 33 5.31 -21.80 42.59
CA SER A 33 4.12 -21.04 42.95
C SER A 33 3.00 -21.45 41.98
N PRO A 34 1.78 -21.77 42.44
CA PRO A 34 0.64 -21.84 41.56
C PRO A 34 0.53 -20.48 40.87
N GLN A 35 0.86 -20.41 39.59
CA GLN A 35 0.45 -19.27 38.78
C GLN A 35 -1.06 -19.42 38.65
N GLU A 36 -1.80 -18.84 39.60
CA GLU A 36 -3.18 -18.48 39.37
C GLU A 36 -3.16 -17.60 38.12
N LYS A 37 -3.54 -18.19 36.99
CA LYS A 37 -3.96 -17.44 35.81
C LYS A 37 -5.18 -16.65 36.28
N ILE A 38 -4.95 -15.44 36.77
CA ILE A 38 -5.99 -14.44 36.93
C ILE A 38 -6.46 -14.17 35.51
N VAL A 39 -7.48 -14.90 35.09
CA VAL A 39 -8.21 -14.63 33.86
C VAL A 39 -8.85 -13.27 34.11
N LYS A 40 -8.20 -12.21 33.67
CA LYS A 40 -8.82 -10.88 33.62
C LYS A 40 -9.99 -11.02 32.68
N ILE A 41 -11.18 -11.10 33.27
CA ILE A 41 -12.44 -11.07 32.54
C ILE A 41 -12.54 -9.62 32.06
N ASP A 42 -12.14 -9.38 30.82
CA ASP A 42 -12.31 -8.08 30.19
C ASP A 42 -13.80 -7.74 30.22
N SER A 43 -14.13 -6.49 30.55
CA SER A 43 -15.51 -6.03 30.48
C SER A 43 -16.02 -6.16 29.05
N LEU A 44 -17.34 -6.33 28.88
CA LEU A 44 -17.97 -6.43 27.57
C LEU A 44 -17.52 -5.30 26.63
N TYR A 45 -17.44 -4.08 27.17
CA TYR A 45 -16.95 -2.90 26.47
C TYR A 45 -15.50 -3.03 25.96
N GLU A 46 -14.58 -3.52 26.80
CA GLU A 46 -13.18 -3.69 26.38
C GLU A 46 -13.03 -4.74 25.29
N LYS A 47 -13.91 -5.75 25.28
CA LYS A 47 -13.94 -6.75 24.21
C LYS A 47 -14.42 -6.15 22.89
N GLU A 48 -15.56 -5.46 22.90
CA GLU A 48 -16.12 -4.80 21.70
C GLU A 48 -15.18 -3.74 21.14
N ARG A 49 -14.55 -2.95 22.02
CA ARG A 49 -13.55 -1.95 21.62
C ARG A 49 -12.35 -2.58 20.92
N LYS A 50 -11.85 -3.72 21.43
CA LYS A 50 -10.73 -4.45 20.82
C LYS A 50 -11.15 -5.06 19.48
N GLU A 51 -12.32 -5.66 19.39
CA GLU A 51 -12.85 -6.23 18.14
C GLU A 51 -13.01 -5.16 17.06
N PHE A 52 -13.63 -4.02 17.40
CA PHE A 52 -13.77 -2.88 16.49
C PHE A 52 -12.42 -2.33 16.00
N LEU A 53 -11.43 -2.25 16.90
CA LEU A 53 -10.11 -1.73 16.59
C LEU A 53 -9.31 -2.71 15.71
N VAL A 54 -9.44 -4.02 15.94
CA VAL A 54 -8.90 -5.07 15.08
C VAL A 54 -9.56 -5.02 13.69
N GLU A 55 -10.89 -4.93 13.63
CA GLU A 55 -11.62 -4.82 12.36
C GLU A 55 -11.21 -3.57 11.59
N THR A 56 -11.07 -2.42 12.27
CA THR A 56 -10.70 -1.16 11.61
C THR A 56 -9.23 -1.16 11.15
N MET A 57 -8.31 -1.70 11.94
CA MET A 57 -6.88 -1.74 11.58
C MET A 57 -6.55 -2.79 10.52
N TYR A 58 -7.20 -3.95 10.57
CA TYR A 58 -6.88 -5.09 9.72
C TYR A 58 -7.90 -5.34 8.61
N SER A 59 -8.99 -4.58 8.52
CA SER A 59 -9.84 -4.60 7.32
C SER A 59 -9.01 -4.10 6.13
N SER A 60 -8.75 -5.00 5.20
CA SER A 60 -8.03 -4.67 3.98
C SER A 60 -8.89 -3.71 3.16
N LYS A 61 -8.45 -2.44 3.11
CA LYS A 61 -9.04 -1.48 2.18
C LYS A 61 -8.61 -1.88 0.78
N ILE A 62 -9.56 -2.34 -0.03
CA ILE A 62 -9.30 -2.75 -1.41
C ILE A 62 -8.81 -1.51 -2.18
N PRO A 63 -7.59 -1.51 -2.73
CA PRO A 63 -7.11 -0.36 -3.49
C PRO A 63 -7.98 -0.18 -4.73
N VAL A 64 -8.42 1.05 -4.98
CA VAL A 64 -9.21 1.40 -6.17
C VAL A 64 -8.36 2.29 -7.07
N LYS A 65 -8.35 2.00 -8.37
CA LYS A 65 -7.67 2.84 -9.37
C LYS A 65 -8.67 3.88 -9.88
N THR A 66 -8.29 5.15 -9.91
CA THR A 66 -9.10 6.17 -10.61
C THR A 66 -9.05 5.94 -12.12
N PRO A 67 -10.06 6.40 -12.89
CA PRO A 67 -9.95 6.36 -14.34
C PRO A 67 -8.82 7.27 -14.85
N ASP A 68 -8.22 6.89 -15.98
CA ASP A 68 -7.21 7.70 -16.67
C ASP A 68 -7.87 8.96 -17.28
N LYS A 69 -7.12 10.06 -17.36
CA LYS A 69 -7.60 11.30 -17.97
C LYS A 69 -7.32 11.28 -19.48
N ILE A 70 -8.39 11.34 -20.27
CA ILE A 70 -8.32 11.30 -21.73
C ILE A 70 -8.78 12.64 -22.31
N LEU A 71 -8.00 13.20 -23.23
CA LEU A 71 -8.40 14.32 -24.06
C LEU A 71 -8.94 13.82 -25.39
N ARG A 72 -10.04 14.44 -25.84
CA ARG A 72 -10.61 14.25 -27.17
C ARG A 72 -10.30 15.48 -28.01
N VAL A 73 -9.48 15.32 -29.03
CA VAL A 73 -9.10 16.36 -29.98
C VAL A 73 -9.92 16.19 -31.25
N LEU A 74 -10.68 17.23 -31.62
CA LEU A 74 -11.32 17.30 -32.92
C LEU A 74 -10.31 17.83 -33.93
N VAL A 75 -10.07 17.06 -34.98
CA VAL A 75 -9.30 17.50 -36.14
C VAL A 75 -10.29 17.86 -37.22
N MET A 76 -10.28 19.14 -37.62
CA MET A 76 -11.13 19.61 -38.72
C MET A 76 -10.61 19.06 -40.06
N PRO A 77 -11.48 18.92 -41.08
CA PRO A 77 -11.05 18.48 -42.39
C PRO A 77 -9.92 19.34 -42.94
N TYR A 78 -8.92 18.68 -43.50
CA TYR A 78 -7.77 19.32 -44.12
C TYR A 78 -7.29 18.51 -45.32
N VAL A 79 -6.51 19.15 -46.19
CA VAL A 79 -5.83 18.47 -47.28
C VAL A 79 -4.40 18.22 -46.84
N ASP A 80 -3.96 16.97 -46.96
CA ASP A 80 -2.59 16.58 -46.61
C ASP A 80 -1.59 16.90 -47.74
N GLU A 81 -0.31 16.59 -47.50
CA GLU A 81 0.77 16.82 -48.46
C GLU A 81 0.60 15.99 -49.75
N ASP A 82 -0.12 14.87 -49.68
CA ASP A 82 -0.42 13.97 -50.79
C ASP A 82 -1.72 14.36 -51.53
N MET A 83 -2.27 15.55 -51.25
CA MET A 83 -3.51 16.08 -51.83
C MET A 83 -4.77 15.26 -51.50
N ASN A 84 -4.75 14.45 -50.44
CA ASN A 84 -5.91 13.71 -49.98
C ASN A 84 -6.73 14.55 -48.99
N LEU A 85 -8.05 14.52 -49.15
CA LEU A 85 -8.96 15.14 -48.21
C LEU A 85 -9.10 14.24 -46.98
N GLN A 86 -8.54 14.70 -45.86
CA GLN A 86 -8.77 14.11 -44.55
C GLN A 86 -10.07 14.68 -43.99
N THR A 87 -11.03 13.80 -43.66
CA THR A 87 -12.32 14.20 -43.09
C THR A 87 -12.20 14.49 -41.59
N GLU A 88 -13.27 15.04 -41.00
CA GLU A 88 -13.31 15.30 -39.57
C GLU A 88 -13.11 14.00 -38.77
N ASN A 89 -12.22 14.05 -37.78
CA ASN A 89 -11.85 12.89 -36.98
C ASN A 89 -11.56 13.29 -35.54
N PHE A 90 -11.86 12.37 -34.62
CA PHE A 90 -11.51 12.54 -33.20
C PHE A 90 -10.28 11.70 -32.85
N HIS A 91 -9.29 12.33 -32.25
CA HIS A 91 -8.13 11.66 -31.67
C HIS A 91 -8.25 11.65 -30.15
N PHE A 92 -7.99 10.49 -29.54
CA PHE A 92 -8.04 10.31 -28.09
C PHE A 92 -6.62 10.16 -27.56
N ILE A 93 -6.21 11.06 -26.68
CA ILE A 93 -4.86 11.08 -26.11
C ILE A 93 -4.99 10.92 -24.59
N LYS A 94 -4.27 9.94 -24.03
CA LYS A 94 -4.13 9.79 -22.59
C LYS A 94 -3.16 10.85 -22.06
N VAL A 95 -3.61 11.68 -21.14
CA VAL A 95 -2.82 12.79 -20.58
C VAL A 95 -2.28 12.47 -19.20
N ASP A 96 -3.08 11.78 -18.39
CA ASP A 96 -2.71 11.43 -17.03
C ASP A 96 -3.20 10.02 -16.71
N ASP A 97 -2.37 9.29 -15.97
CA ASP A 97 -2.68 7.95 -15.52
C ASP A 97 -3.55 8.01 -14.27
N GLY A 98 -4.53 7.11 -14.22
CA GLY A 98 -5.32 6.93 -13.01
C GLY A 98 -4.43 6.54 -11.84
N ARG A 99 -4.56 7.27 -10.73
CA ARG A 99 -3.80 7.02 -9.51
C ARG A 99 -4.45 5.91 -8.71
N TRP A 100 -3.63 5.10 -8.04
CA TRP A 100 -4.11 4.15 -7.04
C TRP A 100 -4.46 4.91 -5.75
N ILE A 101 -5.69 4.74 -5.28
CA ILE A 101 -6.18 5.36 -4.05
C ILE A 101 -6.42 4.27 -3.02
N LEU A 102 -5.82 4.47 -1.84
CA LEU A 102 -6.04 3.63 -0.67
C LEU A 102 -6.86 4.40 0.37
N GLY A 103 -8.11 4.01 0.57
CA GLY A 103 -8.94 4.49 1.67
C GLY A 103 -9.52 5.90 1.57
N GLU A 104 -9.09 6.76 0.64
CA GLU A 104 -9.72 8.10 0.47
C GLU A 104 -11.15 8.01 -0.09
N TYR A 105 -11.46 6.97 -0.88
CA TYR A 105 -12.80 6.69 -1.38
C TYR A 105 -13.82 6.36 -0.27
N LEU A 106 -13.36 6.00 0.93
CA LEU A 106 -14.23 5.74 2.08
C LEU A 106 -14.66 7.03 2.79
N ASN A 107 -13.92 8.13 2.60
CA ASN A 107 -14.17 9.38 3.32
C ASN A 107 -15.35 10.17 2.74
N GLY A 108 -16.01 9.67 1.68
CA GLY A 108 -17.26 10.22 1.14
C GLY A 108 -17.19 11.67 0.63
N GLN A 109 -16.00 12.28 0.62
CA GLN A 109 -15.77 13.66 0.23
C GLN A 109 -15.50 13.82 -1.26
N ASP A 110 -15.17 12.73 -1.97
CA ASP A 110 -15.06 12.76 -3.43
C ASP A 110 -16.44 12.58 -4.08
N LYS A 111 -17.33 13.55 -3.82
CA LYS A 111 -18.61 13.71 -4.52
C LYS A 111 -18.41 14.29 -5.92
N SER A 112 -17.31 13.98 -6.63
CA SER A 112 -17.24 14.22 -8.07
C SER A 112 -17.93 13.07 -8.81
N ASN A 113 -19.25 12.97 -8.59
CA ASN A 113 -20.24 12.34 -9.46
C ASN A 113 -19.89 10.92 -9.98
N PRO A 114 -20.43 9.82 -9.40
CA PRO A 114 -20.35 8.51 -10.03
C PRO A 114 -21.20 8.54 -11.31
N LYS A 115 -20.61 8.99 -12.41
CA LYS A 115 -21.25 9.06 -13.71
C LYS A 115 -21.48 7.61 -14.14
N SER A 116 -22.72 7.16 -14.03
CA SER A 116 -23.16 5.85 -14.52
C SER A 116 -22.68 5.65 -15.95
N LEU A 117 -21.72 4.76 -16.13
CA LEU A 117 -21.18 4.41 -17.44
C LEU A 117 -22.10 3.36 -18.05
N THR A 118 -23.13 3.81 -18.76
CA THR A 118 -23.92 2.91 -19.62
C THR A 118 -23.11 2.57 -20.87
N PRO A 119 -23.09 1.30 -21.31
CA PRO A 119 -22.37 0.90 -22.52
C PRO A 119 -22.97 1.57 -23.75
N LEU A 120 -22.10 1.94 -24.71
CA LEU A 120 -22.50 2.44 -26.02
C LEU A 120 -23.12 1.29 -26.82
N LYS A 121 -24.35 1.51 -27.31
CA LYS A 121 -25.06 0.62 -28.24
C LYS A 121 -24.52 0.75 -29.64
#